data_AF-A0AAD3RHS9-F1
#
_entry.id   AF-A0AAD3RHS9-F1
#
_cell.length_a   1.000
_cell.length_b   1.000
_cell.length_c   1.000
_cell.angle_alpha   90.00
_cell.angle_beta   90.00
_cell.angle_gamma   90.00
#
_symmetry.space_group_name_H-M   'P 1'
#
loop_
_entity.id
_entity.type
_entity.pdbx_description
1 polymer ?
#
loop_
_entity_poly.entity_id
_entity_poly.type
_entity_poly.pdbx_seq_one_letter_code
_entity_poly.pdbx_strand_id
1 'polypeptide(L)'
;MFPPESGRPSPWTLRLLVSAAAVVITLVSLPVSAVEPETCFSRQHQNAIVNVRQALNRPSTAMDARVVRSERDCVLACCSEEVKPGAKCNMAVFNANKHAGDDNCFLFHCQTEQDCPLMKAQDGINTYDIYKGE
;
A
#
# COMPACT_ATOMS: atom_id res chain seq x y z
N MET A 1 72.60 -8.72 1.70
CA MET A 1 71.14 -8.53 1.67
C MET A 1 70.54 -9.45 0.62
N PHE A 2 69.63 -10.35 0.99
CA PHE A 2 68.85 -11.18 0.05
C PHE A 2 67.53 -10.46 -0.27
N PRO A 3 67.02 -10.50 -1.51
CA PRO A 3 65.73 -9.90 -1.84
C PRO A 3 64.58 -10.80 -1.34
N PRO A 4 63.39 -10.25 -1.06
CA PRO A 4 62.24 -11.05 -0.67
C PRO A 4 61.64 -11.75 -1.90
N GLU A 5 61.30 -13.01 -1.70
CA GLU A 5 60.67 -13.89 -2.69
C GLU A 5 59.22 -13.43 -2.94
N SER A 6 58.93 -13.03 -4.17
CA SER A 6 57.59 -12.59 -4.59
C SER A 6 56.70 -13.83 -4.74
N GLY A 7 55.91 -14.14 -3.71
CA GLY A 7 54.96 -15.25 -3.68
C GLY A 7 53.92 -15.13 -4.78
N ARG A 8 53.98 -16.01 -5.79
CA ARG A 8 53.00 -16.10 -6.87
C ARG A 8 51.73 -16.78 -6.31
N PRO A 9 50.54 -16.16 -6.42
CA PRO A 9 49.33 -16.70 -5.82
C PRO A 9 48.95 -18.06 -6.43
N SER A 10 48.51 -18.99 -5.58
CA SER A 10 48.12 -20.34 -5.95
C SER A 10 46.91 -20.33 -6.91
N PRO A 11 46.86 -21.23 -7.92
CA PRO A 11 45.74 -21.32 -8.86
C PRO A 11 44.39 -21.57 -8.17
N TRP A 12 44.39 -22.13 -6.95
CA TRP A 12 43.17 -22.33 -6.15
C TRP A 12 42.64 -21.04 -5.55
N THR A 13 43.53 -20.16 -5.06
CA THR A 13 43.14 -18.83 -4.55
C THR A 13 42.55 -17.95 -5.65
N LEU A 14 43.08 -18.04 -6.87
CA LEU A 14 42.55 -17.29 -8.01
C LEU A 14 41.16 -17.80 -8.42
N ARG A 15 40.93 -19.12 -8.41
CA ARG A 15 39.63 -19.72 -8.72
C ARG A 15 38.55 -19.34 -7.71
N LEU A 16 38.88 -19.34 -6.42
CA LEU A 16 37.96 -18.93 -5.35
C LEU A 16 37.52 -17.47 -5.50
N LEU A 17 38.46 -16.57 -5.81
CA LEU A 17 38.16 -15.16 -6.03
C LEU A 17 37.28 -14.93 -7.27
N VAL A 18 37.52 -15.65 -8.36
CA VAL A 18 36.70 -15.55 -9.58
C VAL A 18 35.28 -16.07 -9.32
N SER A 19 35.12 -17.18 -8.60
CA SER A 19 33.78 -17.68 -8.22
C SER A 19 33.04 -16.73 -7.28
N ALA A 20 33.73 -16.12 -6.32
CA ALA A 20 33.11 -15.15 -5.42
C ALA A 20 32.65 -13.88 -6.17
N ALA A 21 33.48 -13.38 -7.09
CA ALA A 21 33.12 -12.24 -7.93
C ALA A 21 31.91 -12.55 -8.84
N ALA A 22 31.84 -13.74 -9.43
CA ALA A 22 30.72 -14.14 -10.28
C ALA A 22 29.39 -14.21 -9.51
N VAL A 23 29.40 -14.74 -8.29
CA VAL A 23 28.19 -14.82 -7.44
C VAL A 23 27.70 -13.44 -7.02
N VAL A 24 28.61 -12.51 -6.71
CA VAL A 24 28.24 -11.12 -6.37
C VAL A 24 27.59 -10.42 -7.57
N ILE A 25 28.11 -10.61 -8.79
CA ILE A 25 27.55 -10.01 -10.01
C ILE A 25 26.14 -10.53 -10.30
N THR A 26 25.87 -11.81 -10.02
CA THR A 26 24.52 -12.38 -10.23
C THR A 26 23.45 -11.84 -9.27
N LEU A 27 23.82 -11.44 -8.06
CA LEU A 27 22.88 -10.90 -7.07
C LEU A 27 22.46 -9.45 -7.39
N VAL A 28 23.30 -8.68 -8.08
CA VAL A 28 22.98 -7.29 -8.48
C VAL A 28 22.09 -7.21 -9.73
N SER A 29 21.90 -8.34 -10.43
CA SER A 29 21.18 -8.41 -11.71
C SER A 29 19.70 -8.79 -11.55
N LEU A 30 19.21 -8.97 -10.32
CA LEU A 30 17.79 -9.19 -10.08
C LEU A 30 17.05 -7.90 -10.44
N PRO A 31 16.13 -7.91 -11.42
CA PRO A 31 15.27 -6.77 -11.65
C PRO A 31 14.46 -6.56 -10.37
N VAL A 32 14.72 -5.47 -9.66
CA VAL A 32 13.69 -4.87 -8.81
C VAL A 32 12.55 -4.61 -9.77
N SER A 33 11.50 -5.44 -9.70
CA SER A 33 10.22 -5.09 -10.30
C SER A 33 9.81 -3.79 -9.64
N ALA A 34 10.14 -2.67 -10.28
CA ALA A 34 9.53 -1.40 -9.97
C ALA A 34 8.07 -1.58 -10.33
N VAL A 35 7.25 -1.91 -9.35
CA VAL A 35 5.82 -1.62 -9.40
C VAL A 35 5.77 -0.13 -9.71
N GLU A 36 5.34 0.23 -10.93
CA GLU A 36 5.06 1.62 -11.23
C GLU A 36 4.15 2.14 -10.12
N PRO A 37 4.47 3.30 -9.52
CA PRO A 37 3.61 3.87 -8.51
C PRO A 37 2.28 4.18 -9.19
N GLU A 38 1.28 3.31 -9.02
CA GLU A 38 -0.03 3.53 -9.60
C GLU A 38 -0.52 4.89 -9.14
N THR A 39 -0.82 5.76 -10.10
CA THR A 39 -1.27 7.11 -9.78
C THR A 39 -2.68 7.01 -9.24
N CYS A 40 -2.82 7.26 -7.94
CA CYS A 40 -4.11 7.31 -7.28
C CYS A 40 -4.74 8.68 -7.42
N PHE A 41 -5.96 8.70 -7.91
CA PHE A 41 -6.81 9.88 -7.89
C PHE A 41 -7.85 9.71 -6.80
N SER A 42 -8.03 10.74 -5.99
CA SER A 42 -9.05 10.74 -4.93
C SER A 42 -9.98 11.93 -5.10
N ARG A 43 -11.28 11.69 -5.08
CA ARG A 43 -12.30 12.75 -4.99
C ARG A 43 -12.85 12.80 -3.58
N GLN A 44 -12.69 13.95 -2.92
CA GLN A 44 -13.17 14.16 -1.57
C GLN A 44 -14.64 14.60 -1.54
N HIS A 45 -15.39 14.02 -0.60
CA HIS A 45 -16.70 14.46 -0.14
C HIS A 45 -16.57 14.95 1.30
N GLN A 46 -16.62 16.27 1.46
CA GLN A 46 -16.54 16.90 2.78
C GLN A 46 -17.80 16.64 3.60
N ASN A 47 -17.62 16.39 4.89
CA ASN A 47 -18.71 16.21 5.84
C ASN A 47 -19.71 15.14 5.38
N ALA A 48 -19.19 14.04 4.84
CA ALA A 48 -19.95 12.93 4.30
C ALA A 48 -19.43 11.61 4.88
N ILE A 49 -20.35 10.68 5.11
CA ILE A 49 -20.05 9.33 5.63
C ILE A 49 -20.93 8.30 4.93
N VAL A 50 -20.39 7.10 4.76
CA VAL A 50 -21.14 5.95 4.27
C VAL A 50 -22.19 5.52 5.29
N ASN A 51 -23.41 5.26 4.83
CA ASN A 51 -24.39 4.55 5.64
C ASN A 51 -24.00 3.08 5.79
N VAL A 52 -23.13 2.79 6.76
CA VAL A 52 -22.60 1.44 7.01
C VAL A 52 -23.71 0.40 7.16
N ARG A 53 -24.84 0.77 7.78
CA ARG A 53 -25.99 -0.15 7.91
C ARG A 53 -26.60 -0.54 6.58
N GLN A 54 -26.77 0.41 5.67
CA GLN A 54 -27.28 0.12 4.32
C GLN A 54 -26.22 -0.57 3.47
N ALA A 55 -24.96 -0.19 3.63
CA ALA A 55 -23.86 -0.72 2.83
C ALA A 55 -23.58 -2.19 3.15
N LEU A 56 -23.56 -2.58 4.42
CA LEU A 56 -23.34 -3.99 4.82
C LEU A 56 -24.53 -4.92 4.49
N ASN A 57 -25.71 -4.36 4.19
CA ASN A 57 -26.83 -5.15 3.66
C ASN A 57 -26.67 -5.51 2.18
N ARG A 58 -25.68 -4.93 1.49
CA ARG A 58 -25.40 -5.19 0.08
C ARG A 58 -24.35 -6.31 -0.02
N PRO A 59 -24.62 -7.39 -0.75
CA PRO A 59 -23.71 -8.53 -0.85
C PRO A 59 -22.40 -8.20 -1.59
N SER A 60 -22.41 -7.15 -2.42
CA SER A 60 -21.26 -6.62 -3.16
C SER A 60 -20.34 -5.73 -2.32
N THR A 61 -20.74 -5.39 -1.09
CA THR A 61 -19.98 -4.46 -0.25
C THR A 61 -19.02 -5.20 0.67
N ALA A 62 -17.76 -4.77 0.68
CA ALA A 62 -16.79 -5.14 1.71
C ALA A 62 -16.38 -3.91 2.52
N MET A 63 -16.07 -4.12 3.80
CA MET A 63 -15.58 -3.08 4.70
C MET A 63 -14.44 -3.62 5.56
N ASP A 64 -13.42 -2.79 5.79
CA ASP A 64 -12.34 -2.98 6.74
C ASP A 64 -12.13 -1.67 7.53
N ALA A 65 -11.68 -1.78 8.77
CA ALA A 65 -11.49 -0.65 9.67
C ALA A 65 -10.12 -0.71 10.31
N ARG A 66 -9.47 0.46 10.46
CA ARG A 66 -8.12 0.55 11.00
C ARG A 66 -7.82 1.91 11.60
N VAL A 67 -6.75 1.94 12.38
CA VAL A 67 -6.17 3.16 12.94
C VAL A 67 -5.07 3.67 12.00
N VAL A 68 -5.16 4.92 11.57
CA VAL A 68 -4.13 5.63 10.80
C VAL A 68 -3.77 6.97 11.46
N ARG A 69 -2.61 7.51 11.09
CA ARG A 69 -2.12 8.78 11.67
C ARG A 69 -2.69 10.02 10.99
N SER A 70 -3.08 9.91 9.73
CA SER A 70 -3.57 11.03 8.93
C SER A 70 -4.59 10.61 7.89
N GLU A 71 -5.36 11.57 7.39
CA GLU A 71 -6.27 11.42 6.26
C GLU A 71 -5.56 10.86 5.02
N ARG A 72 -4.35 11.38 4.74
CA ARG A 72 -3.53 10.95 3.62
C ARG A 72 -3.16 9.47 3.72
N ASP A 73 -2.83 8.99 4.92
CA ASP A 73 -2.51 7.57 5.13
C ASP A 73 -3.73 6.68 4.88
N CYS A 74 -4.94 7.14 5.22
CA CYS A 74 -6.18 6.41 4.93
C CYS A 74 -6.40 6.25 3.42
N VAL A 75 -6.23 7.34 2.66
CA VAL A 75 -6.38 7.37 1.21
C VAL A 75 -5.33 6.46 0.54
N LEU A 76 -4.08 6.54 0.98
CA LEU A 76 -3.00 5.72 0.43
C LEU A 76 -3.19 4.24 0.74
N ALA A 77 -3.67 3.90 1.94
CA ALA A 77 -4.00 2.53 2.30
C ALA A 77 -5.07 1.95 1.36
N CYS A 78 -6.17 2.69 1.13
CA CYS A 78 -7.19 2.29 0.15
C CYS A 78 -6.61 2.12 -1.25
N CYS A 79 -5.66 2.95 -1.64
CA CYS A 79 -5.09 2.87 -2.97
C CYS A 79 -4.32 1.57 -3.22
N SER A 80 -3.53 1.11 -2.25
CA SER A 80 -2.68 -0.07 -2.42
C SER A 80 -3.32 -1.38 -1.98
N GLU A 81 -4.38 -1.32 -1.17
CA GLU A 81 -4.91 -2.50 -0.50
C GLU A 81 -6.27 -2.95 -1.02
N GLU A 82 -6.55 -4.23 -0.76
CA GLU A 82 -7.87 -4.81 -0.93
C GLU A 82 -8.55 -4.91 0.43
N VAL A 83 -9.85 -4.63 0.48
CA VAL A 83 -10.65 -4.73 1.70
C VAL A 83 -10.85 -6.19 2.10
N LYS A 84 -10.99 -7.06 1.09
CA LYS A 84 -11.04 -8.52 1.19
C LYS A 84 -10.38 -9.09 -0.07
N PRO A 85 -9.95 -10.36 -0.07
CA PRO A 85 -9.37 -10.99 -1.25
C PRO A 85 -10.28 -10.82 -2.48
N GLY A 86 -9.79 -10.12 -3.51
CA GLY A 86 -10.54 -9.83 -4.74
C GLY A 86 -11.48 -8.63 -4.68
N ALA A 87 -11.51 -7.88 -3.57
CA ALA A 87 -12.32 -6.68 -3.38
C ALA A 87 -11.40 -5.46 -3.15
N LYS A 88 -10.90 -4.88 -4.25
CA LYS A 88 -10.03 -3.69 -4.22
C LYS A 88 -10.73 -2.51 -3.55
N CYS A 89 -10.07 -1.81 -2.64
CA CYS A 89 -10.67 -0.63 -2.03
C CYS A 89 -10.89 0.46 -3.10
N ASN A 90 -12.08 1.05 -3.10
CA ASN A 90 -12.42 2.14 -4.01
C ASN A 90 -13.11 3.32 -3.31
N MET A 91 -13.34 3.22 -2.01
CA MET A 91 -13.80 4.34 -1.21
C MET A 91 -13.26 4.25 0.21
N ALA A 92 -12.86 5.37 0.80
CA ALA A 92 -12.35 5.46 2.15
C ALA A 92 -13.08 6.55 2.95
N VAL A 93 -13.31 6.32 4.24
CA VAL A 93 -13.84 7.32 5.18
C VAL A 93 -12.78 7.59 6.24
N PHE A 94 -12.41 8.85 6.40
CA PHE A 94 -11.57 9.32 7.48
C PHE A 94 -12.39 10.10 8.51
N ASN A 95 -12.26 9.74 9.78
CA ASN A 95 -12.95 10.39 10.89
C ASN A 95 -11.93 10.98 11.88
N ALA A 96 -11.71 12.30 11.77
CA ALA A 96 -10.78 13.04 12.63
C ALA A 96 -11.25 13.19 14.09
N ASN A 97 -12.53 12.90 14.37
CA ASN A 97 -13.11 13.04 15.71
C ASN A 97 -12.88 11.82 16.61
N LYS A 98 -12.26 10.76 16.06
CA LYS A 98 -11.96 9.54 16.81
C LYS A 98 -10.81 9.75 17.79
N HIS A 99 -10.91 9.11 18.96
CA HIS A 99 -9.84 9.15 19.94
C HIS A 99 -8.63 8.36 19.47
N ALA A 100 -7.45 8.68 20.02
CA ALA A 100 -6.23 7.94 19.73
C ALA A 100 -6.41 6.45 20.10
N GLY A 101 -6.28 5.57 19.12
CA GLY A 101 -6.45 4.13 19.28
C GLY A 101 -7.80 3.57 18.81
N ASP A 102 -8.79 4.43 18.54
CA ASP A 102 -10.02 4.02 17.86
C ASP A 102 -9.81 4.00 16.34
N ASP A 103 -10.49 3.07 15.66
CA ASP A 103 -10.51 3.05 14.19
C ASP A 103 -11.07 4.37 13.65
N ASN A 104 -10.24 5.05 12.87
CA ASN A 104 -10.50 6.36 12.28
C ASN A 104 -10.43 6.34 10.76
N CYS A 105 -10.02 5.23 10.16
CA CYS A 105 -10.04 4.98 8.73
C CYS A 105 -10.87 3.74 8.43
N PHE A 106 -11.86 3.90 7.55
CA PHE A 106 -12.74 2.82 7.12
C PHE A 106 -12.62 2.67 5.61
N LEU A 107 -12.19 1.50 5.17
CA LEU A 107 -12.02 1.15 3.77
C LEU A 107 -13.24 0.39 3.28
N PHE A 108 -13.73 0.76 2.10
CA PHE A 108 -14.89 0.16 1.47
C PHE A 108 -14.58 -0.29 0.05
N HIS A 109 -15.20 -1.41 -0.34
CA HIS A 109 -15.36 -1.82 -1.72
C HIS A 109 -16.85 -1.77 -2.06
N CYS A 110 -17.22 -0.95 -3.04
CA CYS A 110 -18.61 -0.72 -3.45
C CYS A 110 -18.69 -0.74 -4.98
N GLN A 111 -19.51 -1.59 -5.60
CA GLN A 111 -19.58 -1.63 -7.07
C GLN A 111 -20.27 -0.40 -7.64
N THR A 112 -21.26 0.14 -6.92
CA THR A 112 -22.04 1.30 -7.32
C THR A 112 -22.22 2.28 -6.17
N GLU A 113 -22.57 3.53 -6.47
CA GLU A 113 -22.92 4.54 -5.45
C GLU A 113 -24.13 4.10 -4.57
N GLN A 114 -24.98 3.21 -5.09
CA GLN A 114 -26.12 2.66 -4.34
C GLN A 114 -25.72 1.56 -3.34
N ASP A 115 -24.54 0.97 -3.53
CA ASP A 115 -24.01 -0.02 -2.61
C ASP A 115 -23.44 0.63 -1.36
N CYS A 116 -22.92 1.85 -1.47
CA CYS A 116 -22.42 2.62 -0.35
C CYS A 116 -22.99 4.05 -0.35
N PRO A 117 -24.27 4.19 0.02
CA PRO A 117 -24.93 5.48 -0.02
C PRO A 117 -24.33 6.43 1.02
N LEU A 118 -23.99 7.63 0.56
CA LEU A 118 -23.46 8.70 1.40
C LEU A 118 -24.60 9.43 2.13
N MET A 119 -24.32 9.80 3.38
CA MET A 119 -25.14 10.70 4.18
C MET A 119 -24.28 11.84 4.73
N LYS A 120 -24.95 12.91 5.20
CA LYS A 120 -24.27 13.99 5.90
C LYS A 120 -23.61 13.47 7.18
N ALA A 121 -22.39 13.90 7.41
CA ALA A 121 -21.61 13.61 8.60
C ALA A 121 -21.35 14.88 9.41
N GLN A 122 -20.80 14.70 10.60
CA GLN A 122 -20.27 15.80 11.41
C GLN A 122 -19.02 16.37 10.76
N ASP A 123 -18.70 17.63 11.10
CA ASP A 123 -17.44 18.24 10.68
C ASP A 123 -16.24 17.37 11.10
N GLY A 124 -15.22 17.28 10.25
CA GLY A 124 -14.05 16.42 10.47
C GLY A 124 -14.24 14.95 10.05
N ILE A 125 -15.37 14.61 9.42
CA ILE A 125 -15.58 13.30 8.78
C ILE A 125 -15.68 13.50 7.27
N ASN A 126 -14.75 12.91 6.54
CA ASN A 126 -14.67 13.04 5.09
C ASN A 126 -14.64 11.67 4.44
N THR A 127 -15.27 11.57 3.28
CA THR A 127 -15.24 10.38 2.43
C THR A 127 -14.44 10.66 1.16
N TYR A 128 -13.73 9.67 0.63
CA TYR A 128 -12.87 9.78 -0.53
C TYR A 128 -13.22 8.66 -1.51
N ASP A 129 -13.64 9.00 -2.71
CA ASP A 129 -13.73 8.05 -3.81
C ASP A 129 -12.33 7.89 -4.40
N ILE A 130 -11.85 6.65 -4.49
CA ILE A 130 -10.50 6.33 -4.92
C ILE A 130 -10.56 5.68 -6.30
N TYR A 131 -9.83 6.28 -7.25
CA TYR A 131 -9.69 5.82 -8.62
C TYR A 131 -8.22 5.54 -8.91
N LYS A 132 -7.96 4.42 -9.56
CA LYS A 132 -6.63 4.10 -10.08
C LYS A 132 -6.55 4.58 -11.52
N GLY A 133 -5.55 5.40 -11.84
CA GLY A 133 -5.21 5.69 -13.23
C GLY A 133 -4.60 4.44 -13.87
N GLU A 134 -5.11 4.06 -15.03
CA GLU A 134 -4.54 3.01 -15.89
C GLU A 134 -3.32 3.51 -16.67
#